data_AF-B3JH73-F1
#
_entry.id   AF-B3JH73-F1
#
_cell.length_a   1.000
_cell.length_b   1.000
_cell.length_c   1.000
_cell.angle_alpha   90.00
_cell.angle_beta   90.00
_cell.angle_gamma   90.00
#
_symmetry.space_group_name_H-M   'P 1'
#
loop_
_entity.id
_entity.type
_entity.pdbx_description
1 polymer ?
#
loop_
_entity_poly.entity_id
_entity_poly.type
_entity_poly.pdbx_seq_one_letter_code
_entity_poly.pdbx_strand_id
1 'polypeptide(L)' 'KSNDALCLRATKLLEELKPENNYIIRMWKECGLEASHAGDSQALIQLKKNYCDLKKCLYCRIGYEYFKKKEI' A
#
# COMPACT_ATOMS: atom_id res chain seq x y z
N LYS A 1 11.04 12.13 -21.04
CA LYS A 1 11.48 12.68 -19.73
C LYS A 1 10.26 12.70 -18.83
N SER A 2 10.34 12.11 -17.63
CA SER A 2 9.30 12.27 -16.60
C SER A 2 9.13 13.76 -16.34
N ASN A 3 7.88 14.23 -16.30
CA ASN A 3 7.60 15.60 -15.88
C ASN A 3 7.26 15.55 -14.40
N ASP A 4 8.30 15.66 -13.56
CA ASP A 4 8.19 15.45 -12.11
C ASP A 4 7.17 16.40 -11.46
N ALA A 5 6.94 17.58 -12.04
CA ALA A 5 5.90 18.50 -11.60
C ALA A 5 4.47 17.92 -11.77
N LEU A 6 4.23 17.17 -12.86
CA LEU A 6 2.96 16.48 -13.07
C LEU A 6 2.78 15.31 -12.10
N CYS A 7 3.85 14.56 -11.83
CA CYS A 7 3.82 13.47 -10.85
C CYS A 7 3.49 13.99 -9.44
N LEU A 8 4.18 15.05 -8.99
CA LEU A 8 3.92 15.67 -7.69
C LEU A 8 2.48 16.18 -7.59
N ARG A 9 1.95 16.80 -8.66
CA ARG A 9 0.56 17.25 -8.68
C ARG A 9 -0.42 16.06 -8.58
N ALA A 10 -0.15 14.96 -9.28
CA ALA A 10 -0.99 13.77 -9.21
C ALA A 10 -1.00 13.15 -7.81
N THR A 11 0.15 13.07 -7.14
CA THR A 11 0.24 12.59 -5.77
C THR A 11 -0.56 13.46 -4.80
N LYS A 12 -0.45 14.79 -4.90
CA LYS A 12 -1.24 15.72 -4.07
C LYS A 12 -2.75 15.51 -4.22
N LEU A 13 -3.23 15.30 -5.45
CA LEU A 13 -4.64 15.01 -5.68
C LEU A 13 -5.10 13.71 -4.98
N LEU A 14 -4.23 12.70 -4.89
CA LEU A 14 -4.52 11.46 -4.17
C LEU A 14 -4.48 11.62 -2.64
N GLU A 15 -3.80 12.64 -2.13
CA GLU A 15 -3.77 13.00 -0.70
C GLU A 15 -5.04 13.75 -0.28
N GLU A 16 -5.67 14.48 -1.21
CA GLU A 16 -6.92 15.23 -0.96
C GLU A 16 -8.19 14.36 -1.02
N LEU A 17 -8.11 13.17 -1.63
CA LEU A 17 -9.24 12.27 -1.80
C LEU A 17 -9.35 11.26 -0.65
N LYS A 18 -10.60 10.90 -0.31
CA LYS A 18 -10.86 9.83 0.66
C LYS A 18 -10.27 8.49 0.19
N PRO A 19 -9.87 7.60 1.11
CA PRO A 19 -9.49 6.24 0.77
C PRO A 19 -10.57 5.52 -0.03
N GLU A 20 -10.15 4.65 -0.94
CA GLU A 20 -11.09 3.79 -1.64
C GLU A 20 -11.82 2.83 -0.67
N ASN A 21 -13.11 2.63 -0.92
CA ASN A 21 -13.91 1.68 -0.16
C ASN A 21 -14.09 0.37 -0.93
N ASN A 22 -13.16 -0.56 -0.73
CA ASN A 22 -13.23 -1.89 -1.32
C ASN A 22 -12.81 -2.99 -0.31
N TYR A 23 -12.94 -4.25 -0.71
CA TYR A 23 -12.68 -5.38 0.21
C TYR A 23 -11.21 -5.45 0.65
N ILE A 24 -10.26 -5.02 -0.17
CA ILE A 24 -8.83 -5.02 0.16
C ILE A 24 -8.56 -4.01 1.28
N ILE A 25 -9.14 -2.81 1.18
CA ILE A 25 -8.99 -1.77 2.21
C ILE A 25 -9.68 -2.16 3.51
N ARG A 26 -10.86 -2.80 3.45
CA ARG A 26 -11.52 -3.36 4.65
C ARG A 26 -10.68 -4.43 5.34
N MET A 27 -10.10 -5.35 4.57
CA MET A 27 -9.18 -6.38 5.07
C MET A 27 -7.95 -5.76 5.76
N TRP A 28 -7.32 -4.74 5.16
CA TRP A 28 -6.18 -4.06 5.80
C TRP A 28 -6.58 -3.35 7.10
N LYS A 29 -7.77 -2.72 7.13
CA LYS A 29 -8.33 -2.12 8.34
C LYS A 29 -8.54 -3.16 9.45
N GLU A 30 -9.03 -4.35 9.10
CA GLU A 30 -9.18 -5.48 10.05
C GLU A 30 -7.81 -5.97 10.57
N CYS A 31 -6.74 -5.86 9.78
CA CYS A 31 -5.36 -6.12 10.22
C CYS A 31 -4.74 -4.98 11.05
N GLY A 32 -5.48 -3.91 11.35
CA GLY A 32 -5.01 -2.75 12.12
C GLY A 32 -4.29 -1.69 11.29
N LEU A 33 -4.37 -1.75 9.95
CA LEU A 33 -3.77 -0.75 9.05
C LEU A 33 -4.86 0.07 8.36
N GLU A 34 -5.04 1.32 8.79
CA GLU A 34 -6.04 2.23 8.23
C GLU A 34 -5.42 3.17 7.18
N ALA A 35 -6.06 3.26 6.02
CA ALA A 35 -5.69 4.20 4.95
C ALA A 35 -6.30 5.59 5.27
N SER A 36 -5.50 6.65 5.15
CA SER A 36 -5.94 8.01 5.46
C SER A 36 -6.48 8.76 4.24
N HIS A 37 -5.95 8.46 3.05
CA HIS A 37 -6.36 9.05 1.78
C HIS A 37 -6.26 8.05 0.61
N ALA A 38 -6.66 8.47 -0.59
CA ALA A 38 -6.67 7.63 -1.79
C ALA A 38 -5.26 7.12 -2.17
N GLY A 39 -4.23 7.92 -1.92
CA GLY A 39 -2.83 7.51 -2.10
C GLY A 39 -2.46 6.29 -1.27
N ASP A 40 -2.83 6.27 0.01
CA ASP A 40 -2.63 5.10 0.89
C ASP A 40 -3.40 3.88 0.37
N SER A 41 -4.68 4.05 0.01
CA SER A 41 -5.48 2.94 -0.49
C SER A 41 -4.89 2.36 -1.78
N GLN A 42 -4.42 3.21 -2.70
CA GLN A 42 -3.74 2.78 -3.93
C GLN A 42 -2.44 2.01 -3.62
N ALA A 43 -1.63 2.48 -2.68
CA ALA A 43 -0.41 1.78 -2.26
C ALA A 43 -0.73 0.39 -1.69
N LEU A 44 -1.75 0.27 -0.84
CA LEU A 44 -2.17 -1.00 -0.23
C LEU A 44 -2.78 -1.98 -1.24
N ILE A 45 -3.55 -1.48 -2.21
CA ILE A 45 -4.11 -2.28 -3.30
C ILE A 45 -2.99 -2.81 -4.19
N GLN A 46 -2.03 -1.94 -4.55
CA GLN A 46 -0.87 -2.34 -5.34
C GLN A 46 -0.05 -3.41 -4.61
N LEU A 47 0.20 -3.20 -3.31
CA LEU A 47 0.94 -4.13 -2.47
C LEU A 47 0.26 -5.50 -2.42
N LYS A 48 -1.06 -5.52 -2.18
CA LYS A 48 -1.85 -6.75 -2.14
C LYS A 48 -1.75 -7.52 -3.45
N LYS A 49 -2.05 -6.85 -4.58
CA LYS A 49 -2.13 -7.48 -5.91
C LYS A 49 -0.78 -7.96 -6.42
N ASN A 50 0.28 -7.19 -6.23
CA ASN A 50 1.58 -7.46 -6.86
C ASN A 50 2.56 -8.22 -5.97
N TYR A 51 2.29 -8.30 -4.66
CA TYR A 51 3.16 -9.02 -3.73
C TYR A 51 2.41 -10.10 -2.95
N CYS A 52 1.39 -9.73 -2.17
CA CYS A 52 0.72 -10.66 -1.27
C CYS A 52 -0.01 -11.79 -2.03
N ASP A 53 -0.81 -11.44 -3.06
CA ASP A 53 -1.54 -12.42 -3.88
C ASP A 53 -0.61 -13.35 -4.65
N LEU A 54 0.52 -12.81 -5.10
CA LEU A 54 1.57 -13.57 -5.79
C LEU A 54 2.51 -14.32 -4.83
N LYS A 55 2.24 -14.26 -3.51
CA LYS A 55 3.08 -14.87 -2.46
C LYS A 55 4.55 -14.42 -2.50
N LYS A 56 4.83 -13.21 -3.01
CA LYS A 56 6.18 -12.62 -3.07
C LYS A 56 6.56 -11.94 -1.75
N CYS A 57 6.21 -12.54 -0.61
CA CYS A 57 6.33 -11.89 0.69
C CYS A 57 7.79 -11.56 1.07
N LEU A 58 8.77 -12.34 0.62
CA LEU A 58 10.20 -12.03 0.81
C LEU A 58 10.69 -10.81 0.02
N TYR A 59 9.96 -10.41 -1.02
CA TYR A 59 10.23 -9.18 -1.81
C TYR A 59 9.37 -8.00 -1.34
N CYS A 60 8.35 -8.24 -0.53
CA CYS A 60 7.54 -7.21 0.11
C CYS A 60 8.28 -6.70 1.35
N ARG A 61 8.39 -5.38 1.55
CA ARG A 61 9.06 -4.83 2.73
C ARG A 61 8.40 -5.25 4.04
N ILE A 62 7.07 -5.26 4.09
CA ILE A 62 6.29 -5.73 5.24
C ILE A 62 6.53 -7.22 5.48
N GLY A 63 6.43 -8.04 4.42
CA GLY A 63 6.63 -9.48 4.52
C GLY A 63 8.05 -9.84 4.95
N TYR A 64 9.06 -9.20 4.36
CA TYR A 64 10.45 -9.36 4.74
C TYR A 64 10.67 -9.05 6.22
N GLU A 65 10.20 -7.90 6.72
CA GLU A 65 10.35 -7.55 8.15
C GLU A 65 9.55 -8.50 9.06
N TYR A 66 8.40 -9.02 8.60
CA TYR A 66 7.64 -10.03 9.34
C TYR A 66 8.42 -11.34 9.50
N PHE A 67 9.06 -11.83 8.42
CA PHE A 67 9.85 -13.06 8.43
C PHE A 67 11.25 -12.90 9.04
N LYS A 68 11.79 -11.68 9.07
CA LYS A 68 13.11 -11.38 9.63
C LYS A 68 13.17 -11.54 11.16
N LYS A 69 12.05 -11.84 11.85
CA LYS A 69 12.07 -11.97 13.31
C LYS A 69 13.16 -12.94 13.78
N LYS A 70 13.95 -12.39 14.70
CA LYS A 70 15.14 -12.93 15.35
C LYS A 70 14.92 -14.34 15.88
N GLU A 71 15.97 -15.15 15.73
CA GLU A 71 16.27 -16.25 16.63
C GLU A 71 16.01 -15.80 18.08
N ILE A 72 15.08 -16.47 18.74
CA ILE A 72 15.05 -16.61 20.21
C ILE A 72 15.70 -17.96 20.49
#